data_AF-A0A3C7W2W3-F1
#
_entry.id   AF-A0A3C7W2W3-F1
#
_cell.length_a   1.000
_cell.length_b   1.000
_cell.length_c   1.000
_cell.angle_alpha   90.00
_cell.angle_beta   90.00
_cell.angle_gamma   90.00
#
_symmetry.space_group_name_H-M   'P 1'
#
loop_
_entity.id
_entity.type
_entity.pdbx_description
1 polymer ?
#
loop_
_entity_poly.entity_id
_entity_poly.type
_entity_poly.pdbx_seq_one_letter_code
_entity_poly.pdbx_strand_id
1 'polypeptide(L)'
;VVCQNVGTAVAVHEAVALGRPLVSRVTTVTGEAVAHPGNYEVLLGTPMGWLLERAGVDSERARRLVMGGPMMGFSIPEPACPVVKTTNCLLVPTEAELPTPPPAQACIRCGLCAEACPATLLPQQLYWFAQGKEYDKLEGHNLFDCIECGACSYVCPSHIPLVQYYRASKADILARRRESEKADHARERFEARQARMERLAAEREAKRAERKRAAEAKAKAKAEAAASEGAGGTDDAQAAATADPIQAAIERAKARKAALAAGTAGEPADRLATLSANVDTIAKRLAAAREKLDAYDGGEASVAEALKRGVEKTEEKLARAEAELREAREGASEEA
;
A
#
# COMPACT_ATOMS: atom_id res chain seq x y z
N VAL A 1 -8.08 -9.76 -36.39
CA VAL A 1 -7.81 -8.47 -37.07
C VAL A 1 -7.38 -7.47 -36.01
N VAL A 2 -6.24 -6.79 -36.17
CA VAL A 2 -5.77 -5.75 -35.24
C VAL A 2 -6.08 -4.40 -35.88
N CYS A 3 -6.94 -3.60 -35.25
CA CYS A 3 -7.27 -2.25 -35.73
C CYS A 3 -6.39 -1.24 -34.98
N GLN A 4 -5.64 -0.42 -35.72
CA GLN A 4 -4.74 0.59 -35.17
C GLN A 4 -5.20 1.99 -35.59
N ASN A 5 -5.22 2.92 -34.65
CA ASN A 5 -5.42 4.33 -34.96
C ASN A 5 -4.25 4.86 -35.79
N VAL A 6 -4.52 5.72 -36.76
CA VAL A 6 -3.49 6.31 -37.64
C VAL A 6 -2.42 7.05 -36.85
N GLY A 7 -2.80 7.83 -35.83
CA GLY A 7 -1.85 8.51 -34.95
C GLY A 7 -0.98 7.54 -34.15
N THR A 8 -1.49 6.35 -33.79
CA THR A 8 -0.67 5.29 -33.19
C THR A 8 0.33 4.73 -34.20
N ALA A 9 -0.08 4.50 -35.44
CA ALA A 9 0.83 4.01 -36.49
C ALA A 9 1.98 4.99 -36.76
N VAL A 10 1.68 6.29 -36.83
CA VAL A 10 2.70 7.35 -36.97
C VAL A 10 3.64 7.37 -35.76
N ALA A 11 3.11 7.35 -34.55
CA ALA A 11 3.92 7.35 -33.33
C ALA A 11 4.85 6.13 -33.23
N VAL A 12 4.39 4.95 -33.67
CA VAL A 12 5.23 3.74 -33.73
C VAL A 12 6.36 3.90 -34.74
N HIS A 13 6.08 4.47 -35.92
CA HIS A 13 7.11 4.75 -36.91
C HIS A 13 8.17 5.71 -36.38
N GLU A 14 7.76 6.82 -35.77
CA GLU A 14 8.68 7.81 -35.19
C GLU A 14 9.55 7.20 -34.09
N ALA A 15 8.97 6.38 -33.22
CA ALA A 15 9.70 5.74 -32.12
C ALA A 15 10.74 4.72 -32.63
N VAL A 16 10.35 3.87 -33.58
CA VAL A 16 11.19 2.74 -34.03
C VAL A 16 12.19 3.17 -35.10
N ALA A 17 11.74 3.93 -36.11
CA ALA A 17 12.59 4.29 -37.25
C ALA A 17 13.43 5.55 -36.98
N LEU A 18 12.92 6.50 -36.19
CA LEU A 18 13.56 7.80 -35.97
C LEU A 18 14.10 7.98 -34.54
N GLY A 19 13.84 7.03 -33.62
CA GLY A 19 14.23 7.13 -32.21
C GLY A 19 13.53 8.27 -31.46
N ARG A 20 12.40 8.78 -31.98
CA ARG A 20 11.66 9.89 -31.39
C ARG A 20 10.51 9.36 -30.51
N PRO A 21 10.55 9.55 -29.18
CA PRO A 21 9.45 9.13 -28.33
C PRO A 21 8.21 10.00 -28.60
N LEU A 22 7.04 9.52 -28.18
CA LEU A 22 5.79 10.27 -28.27
C LEU A 22 5.83 11.50 -27.34
N VAL A 23 6.19 12.65 -27.89
CA VAL A 23 6.30 13.94 -27.19
C VAL A 23 5.14 14.88 -27.49
N SER A 24 4.52 14.76 -28.66
CA SER A 24 3.38 15.55 -29.11
C SER A 24 2.25 14.65 -29.59
N ARG A 25 1.04 15.20 -29.67
CA ARG A 25 -0.10 14.58 -30.32
C ARG A 25 -0.90 15.63 -31.08
N VAL A 26 -1.48 15.23 -32.21
CA VAL A 26 -2.49 16.03 -32.90
C VAL A 26 -3.80 15.93 -32.12
N THR A 27 -4.25 17.06 -31.59
CA THR A 27 -5.51 17.22 -30.85
C THR A 27 -6.43 18.14 -31.61
N THR A 28 -7.62 17.66 -31.95
CA THR A 28 -8.68 18.47 -32.57
C THR A 28 -9.35 19.32 -31.49
N VAL A 29 -9.51 20.62 -31.71
CA VAL A 29 -10.34 21.49 -30.85
C VAL A 29 -11.52 21.95 -31.70
N THR A 30 -12.74 21.69 -31.24
CA THR A 30 -13.96 21.94 -32.02
C THR A 30 -15.17 22.19 -31.12
N GLY A 31 -16.25 22.69 -31.71
CA GLY A 31 -17.52 23.02 -31.05
C GLY A 31 -17.92 24.46 -31.35
N GLU A 32 -19.20 24.78 -31.21
CA GLU A 32 -19.74 26.10 -31.55
C GLU A 32 -19.26 27.25 -30.65
N ALA A 33 -18.68 26.92 -29.49
CA ALA A 33 -18.07 27.89 -28.58
C ALA A 33 -16.59 28.20 -28.93
N VAL A 34 -16.03 27.58 -29.98
CA VAL A 34 -14.63 27.75 -30.39
C VAL A 34 -14.54 28.70 -31.59
N ALA A 35 -13.78 29.80 -31.47
CA ALA A 35 -13.59 30.74 -32.58
C ALA A 35 -12.73 30.18 -33.73
N HIS A 36 -11.71 29.38 -33.39
CA HIS A 36 -10.77 28.80 -34.35
C HIS A 36 -10.74 27.26 -34.23
N PRO A 37 -11.78 26.55 -34.71
CA PRO A 37 -11.79 25.10 -34.70
C PRO A 37 -10.70 24.56 -35.64
N GLY A 38 -9.98 23.52 -35.21
CA GLY A 38 -8.86 23.01 -35.99
C GLY A 38 -8.10 21.87 -35.32
N ASN A 39 -7.10 21.36 -36.03
CA ASN A 39 -6.17 20.35 -35.53
C ASN A 39 -4.88 21.02 -35.07
N TYR A 40 -4.53 20.81 -33.82
CA TYR A 40 -3.35 21.40 -33.19
C TYR A 40 -2.36 20.30 -32.85
N GLU A 41 -1.10 20.46 -33.23
CA GLU A 41 -0.04 19.62 -32.68
C GLU A 41 0.39 20.18 -31.32
N VAL A 42 0.20 19.38 -30.25
CA VAL A 42 0.35 19.85 -28.87
C VAL A 42 1.27 18.90 -28.11
N LEU A 43 2.18 19.46 -27.32
CA LEU A 43 3.06 18.68 -26.44
C LEU A 43 2.25 18.01 -25.34
N LEU A 44 2.59 16.75 -25.03
CA LEU A 44 2.03 16.05 -23.89
C LEU A 44 2.38 16.80 -22.59
N GLY A 45 1.39 16.96 -21.71
CA GLY A 45 1.52 17.75 -20.48
C GLY A 45 1.04 19.20 -20.61
N THR A 46 0.82 19.71 -21.82
CA THR A 46 0.28 21.07 -22.01
C THR A 46 -1.09 21.19 -21.34
N PRO A 47 -1.35 22.20 -20.48
CA PRO A 47 -2.68 22.40 -19.90
C PRO A 47 -3.74 22.60 -20.97
N MET A 48 -4.89 21.93 -20.85
CA MET A 48 -5.98 22.07 -21.81
C MET A 48 -6.45 23.52 -21.91
N GLY A 49 -6.53 24.26 -20.80
CA GLY A 49 -6.92 25.67 -20.78
C GLY A 49 -6.06 26.55 -21.68
N TRP A 50 -4.75 26.33 -21.73
CA TRP A 50 -3.84 27.06 -22.61
C TRP A 50 -4.12 26.79 -24.10
N LEU A 51 -4.47 25.55 -24.43
CA LEU A 51 -4.87 25.18 -25.79
C LEU A 51 -6.22 25.80 -26.16
N LEU A 52 -7.17 25.79 -25.24
CA LEU A 52 -8.51 26.36 -25.42
C LEU A 52 -8.46 27.88 -25.60
N GLU A 53 -7.60 28.58 -24.84
CA GLU A 53 -7.36 30.02 -24.99
C GLU A 53 -6.85 30.35 -26.40
N ARG A 54 -5.87 29.57 -26.89
CA ARG A 54 -5.33 29.73 -28.26
C ARG A 54 -6.35 29.44 -29.36
N ALA A 55 -7.27 28.52 -29.12
CA ALA A 55 -8.38 28.23 -30.03
C ALA A 55 -9.50 29.29 -29.96
N GLY A 56 -9.42 30.26 -29.05
CA GLY A 56 -10.40 31.31 -28.87
C GLY A 56 -11.74 30.79 -28.35
N VAL A 57 -11.71 29.96 -27.30
CA VAL A 57 -12.93 29.44 -26.67
C VAL A 57 -13.66 30.52 -25.88
N ASP A 58 -14.94 30.70 -26.20
CA ASP A 58 -15.88 31.51 -25.46
C ASP A 58 -16.42 30.72 -24.26
N SER A 59 -15.96 31.09 -23.06
CA SER A 59 -16.32 30.40 -21.81
C SER A 59 -17.77 30.64 -21.39
N GLU A 60 -18.42 31.71 -21.85
CA GLU A 60 -19.83 31.98 -21.54
C GLU A 60 -20.77 31.09 -22.36
N ARG A 61 -20.37 30.79 -23.61
CA ARG A 61 -21.11 29.90 -24.51
C ARG A 61 -20.76 28.44 -24.30
N ALA A 62 -19.60 28.14 -23.73
CA ALA A 62 -19.14 26.79 -23.43
C ALA A 62 -19.95 26.19 -22.27
N ARG A 63 -20.77 25.18 -22.56
CA ARG A 63 -21.55 24.51 -21.52
C ARG A 63 -20.75 23.44 -20.78
N ARG A 64 -19.90 22.72 -21.52
CA ARG A 64 -19.11 21.59 -21.03
C ARG A 64 -17.79 21.53 -21.79
N LEU A 65 -16.78 20.96 -21.15
CA LEU A 65 -15.56 20.54 -21.82
C LEU A 65 -15.58 19.02 -21.93
N VAL A 66 -15.51 18.48 -23.15
CA VAL A 66 -15.50 17.02 -23.39
C VAL A 66 -14.16 16.63 -23.97
N MET A 67 -13.45 15.74 -23.29
CA MET A 67 -12.28 15.08 -23.85
C MET A 67 -12.73 13.87 -24.67
N GLY A 68 -12.50 13.93 -25.98
CA GLY A 68 -12.93 12.94 -26.96
C GLY A 68 -14.01 13.49 -27.91
N GLY A 69 -14.76 12.58 -28.53
CA GLY A 69 -15.89 12.93 -29.39
C GLY A 69 -17.22 13.01 -28.62
N PRO A 70 -18.31 13.40 -29.30
CA PRO A 70 -19.64 13.53 -28.67
C PRO A 70 -20.19 12.22 -28.09
N MET A 71 -19.72 11.08 -28.60
CA MET A 71 -20.20 9.74 -28.23
C MET A 71 -19.29 9.06 -27.18
N MET A 72 -18.01 8.90 -27.51
CA MET A 72 -17.03 8.20 -26.67
C MET A 72 -16.43 9.10 -25.57
N GLY A 73 -16.56 10.41 -25.69
CA GLY A 73 -15.90 11.37 -24.81
C GLY A 73 -16.44 11.34 -23.37
N PHE A 74 -15.72 12.02 -22.49
CA PHE A 74 -16.15 12.25 -21.11
C PHE A 74 -15.94 13.72 -20.75
N SER A 75 -16.81 14.22 -19.88
CA SER A 75 -16.73 15.61 -19.43
C SER A 75 -15.56 15.79 -18.46
N ILE A 76 -14.78 16.83 -18.70
CA ILE A 76 -13.68 17.26 -17.85
C ILE A 76 -14.20 18.35 -16.91
N PRO A 77 -14.00 18.24 -15.59
CA PRO A 77 -14.48 19.22 -14.64
C PRO A 77 -13.69 20.53 -14.69
N GLU A 78 -12.39 20.47 -14.97
CA GLU A 78 -11.51 21.64 -14.94
C GLU A 78 -10.53 21.66 -16.13
N PRO A 79 -10.34 22.81 -16.81
CA PRO A 79 -9.42 22.92 -17.94
C PRO A 79 -7.94 22.88 -17.54
N ALA A 80 -7.61 22.77 -16.25
CA ALA A 80 -6.24 22.60 -15.75
C ALA A 80 -5.65 21.21 -16.08
N CYS A 81 -6.48 20.24 -16.45
CA CYS A 81 -6.02 18.91 -16.84
C CYS A 81 -5.03 18.99 -18.02
N PRO A 82 -3.97 18.16 -18.04
CA PRO A 82 -3.02 18.14 -19.13
C PRO A 82 -3.56 17.39 -20.35
N VAL A 83 -3.13 17.82 -21.54
CA VAL A 83 -3.23 17.04 -22.76
C VAL A 83 -2.35 15.80 -22.60
N VAL A 84 -2.95 14.61 -22.74
CA VAL A 84 -2.27 13.33 -22.60
C VAL A 84 -2.36 12.52 -23.89
N LYS A 85 -1.67 11.37 -23.95
CA LYS A 85 -1.62 10.52 -25.16
C LYS A 85 -2.99 10.08 -25.69
N THR A 86 -4.05 10.14 -24.87
CA THR A 86 -5.43 9.79 -25.24
C THR A 86 -6.29 11.00 -25.61
N THR A 87 -5.78 12.24 -25.49
CA THR A 87 -6.50 13.48 -25.81
C THR A 87 -6.52 13.72 -27.32
N ASN A 88 -7.38 12.99 -28.02
CA ASN A 88 -7.57 13.14 -29.47
C ASN A 88 -8.34 14.40 -29.86
N CYS A 89 -9.33 14.76 -29.04
CA CYS A 89 -10.25 15.83 -29.32
C CYS A 89 -10.63 16.54 -28.02
N LEU A 90 -10.75 17.86 -28.06
CA LEU A 90 -11.42 18.68 -27.06
C LEU A 90 -12.65 19.29 -27.73
N LEU A 91 -13.81 18.79 -27.35
CA LEU A 91 -15.10 19.27 -27.82
C LEU A 91 -15.66 20.27 -26.80
N VAL A 92 -15.97 21.47 -27.25
CA VAL A 92 -16.53 22.56 -26.44
C VAL A 92 -17.86 23.01 -27.05
N PRO A 93 -18.94 22.28 -26.77
CA PRO A 93 -20.23 22.56 -27.39
C PRO A 93 -21.00 23.66 -26.65
N THR A 94 -21.91 24.28 -27.38
CA THR A 94 -22.96 25.14 -26.82
C THR A 94 -24.13 24.28 -26.30
N GLU A 95 -25.05 24.88 -25.53
CA GLU A 95 -26.29 24.20 -25.12
C GLU A 95 -27.19 23.85 -26.32
N ALA A 96 -27.09 24.59 -27.42
CA ALA A 96 -27.81 24.28 -28.65
C ALA A 96 -27.22 23.06 -29.38
N GLU A 97 -25.89 22.92 -29.40
CA GLU A 97 -25.19 21.80 -30.05
C GLU A 97 -25.31 20.50 -29.24
N LEU A 98 -25.15 20.57 -27.92
CA LEU A 98 -25.26 19.42 -27.01
C LEU A 98 -26.12 19.79 -25.80
N PRO A 99 -27.45 19.66 -25.92
CA PRO A 99 -28.35 20.02 -24.85
C PRO A 99 -28.17 19.12 -23.63
N THR A 100 -28.47 19.68 -22.47
CA THR A 100 -28.46 18.94 -21.22
C THR A 100 -29.57 17.88 -21.24
N PRO A 101 -29.22 16.58 -21.14
CA PRO A 101 -30.24 15.55 -21.18
C PRO A 101 -31.16 15.68 -19.97
N PRO A 102 -32.47 15.44 -20.13
CA PRO A 102 -33.41 15.42 -19.02
C PRO A 102 -33.03 14.32 -18.02
N PRO A 103 -33.55 14.41 -16.78
CA PRO A 103 -33.27 13.40 -15.77
C PRO A 103 -33.70 12.00 -16.24
N ALA A 104 -32.89 11.00 -15.90
CA ALA A 104 -33.15 9.62 -16.26
C ALA A 104 -34.49 9.14 -15.69
N GLN A 105 -35.30 8.52 -16.53
CA GLN A 105 -36.58 7.92 -16.19
C GLN A 105 -36.46 6.40 -16.09
N ALA A 106 -37.51 5.76 -15.58
CA ALA A 106 -37.56 4.30 -15.49
C ALA A 106 -37.46 3.65 -16.89
N CYS A 107 -36.76 2.51 -16.96
CA CYS A 107 -36.62 1.75 -18.19
C CYS A 107 -37.97 1.16 -18.63
N ILE A 108 -38.44 1.52 -19.82
CA ILE A 108 -39.69 1.00 -20.42
C ILE A 108 -39.50 -0.29 -21.24
N ARG A 109 -38.28 -0.84 -21.22
CA ARG A 109 -37.90 -2.07 -21.93
C ARG A 109 -38.18 -2.08 -23.46
N CYS A 110 -37.99 -0.95 -24.12
CA CYS A 110 -38.29 -0.78 -25.55
C CYS A 110 -37.35 -1.52 -26.54
N GLY A 111 -36.19 -2.02 -26.12
CA GLY A 111 -35.28 -2.80 -26.98
C GLY A 111 -34.31 -1.99 -27.87
N LEU A 112 -34.57 -0.71 -28.12
CA LEU A 112 -33.75 0.17 -29.00
C LEU A 112 -32.24 0.14 -28.70
N CYS A 113 -31.89 0.03 -27.42
CA CYS A 113 -30.48 -0.04 -27.00
C CYS A 113 -29.72 -1.26 -27.57
N ALA A 114 -30.39 -2.39 -27.78
CA ALA A 114 -29.78 -3.60 -28.35
C ALA A 114 -29.61 -3.46 -29.86
N GLU A 115 -30.61 -2.91 -30.55
CA GLU A 115 -30.55 -2.64 -31.99
C GLU A 115 -29.43 -1.66 -32.36
N ALA A 116 -29.23 -0.62 -31.55
CA ALA A 116 -28.17 0.36 -31.77
C ALA A 116 -26.76 -0.10 -31.36
N CYS A 117 -26.61 -1.29 -30.76
CA CYS A 117 -25.33 -1.73 -30.21
C CYS A 117 -24.40 -2.29 -31.31
N PRO A 118 -23.27 -1.64 -31.63
CA PRO A 118 -22.36 -2.12 -32.67
C PRO A 118 -21.59 -3.39 -32.26
N ALA A 119 -21.56 -3.71 -30.96
CA ALA A 119 -20.94 -4.91 -30.41
C ALA A 119 -21.94 -6.05 -30.20
N THR A 120 -23.21 -5.88 -30.60
CA THR A 120 -24.26 -6.90 -30.51
C THR A 120 -24.45 -7.45 -29.08
N LEU A 121 -24.26 -6.58 -28.07
CA LEU A 121 -24.50 -6.90 -26.68
C LEU A 121 -26.00 -6.75 -26.33
N LEU A 122 -26.35 -7.09 -25.08
CA LEU A 122 -27.68 -6.87 -24.52
C LEU A 122 -27.64 -5.77 -23.43
N PRO A 123 -27.62 -4.47 -23.81
CA PRO A 123 -27.50 -3.36 -22.84
C PRO A 123 -28.57 -3.37 -21.76
N GLN A 124 -29.79 -3.78 -22.09
CA GLN A 124 -30.87 -3.89 -21.10
C GLN A 124 -30.50 -4.82 -19.95
N GLN A 125 -29.96 -6.01 -20.22
CA GLN A 125 -29.55 -6.96 -19.19
C GLN A 125 -28.33 -6.46 -18.42
N LEU A 126 -27.32 -5.96 -19.15
CA LEU A 126 -26.12 -5.38 -18.54
C LEU A 126 -26.47 -4.23 -17.59
N TYR A 127 -27.48 -3.43 -17.92
CA TYR A 127 -27.93 -2.33 -17.05
C TYR A 127 -28.48 -2.83 -15.72
N TRP A 128 -29.36 -3.84 -15.74
CA TRP A 128 -29.93 -4.41 -14.52
C TRP A 128 -28.86 -5.06 -13.64
N PHE A 129 -27.93 -5.81 -14.25
CA PHE A 129 -26.81 -6.40 -13.49
C PHE A 129 -25.84 -5.34 -12.96
N ALA A 130 -25.59 -4.26 -13.70
CA ALA A 130 -24.78 -3.14 -13.24
C ALA A 130 -25.45 -2.41 -12.06
N GLN A 131 -26.76 -2.17 -12.14
CA GLN A 131 -27.53 -1.55 -11.07
C GLN A 131 -27.56 -2.43 -9.80
N GLY A 132 -27.68 -3.75 -9.98
CA GLY A 132 -27.63 -4.74 -8.90
C GLY A 132 -26.22 -5.05 -8.37
N LYS A 133 -25.16 -4.47 -8.97
CA LYS A 133 -23.75 -4.79 -8.66
C LYS A 133 -23.45 -6.30 -8.77
N GLU A 134 -24.10 -6.97 -9.72
CA GLU A 134 -23.96 -8.40 -9.99
C GLU A 134 -22.82 -8.65 -10.99
N TYR A 135 -21.58 -8.48 -10.52
CA TYR A 135 -20.38 -8.50 -11.39
C TYR A 135 -20.16 -9.81 -12.13
N ASP A 136 -20.41 -10.96 -11.50
CA ASP A 136 -20.24 -12.27 -12.14
C ASP A 136 -21.16 -12.42 -13.35
N LYS A 137 -22.39 -11.89 -13.26
CA LYS A 137 -23.33 -11.87 -14.38
C LYS A 137 -22.90 -10.91 -15.47
N LEU A 138 -22.34 -9.75 -15.12
CA LEU A 138 -21.79 -8.80 -16.10
C LEU A 138 -20.65 -9.41 -16.90
N GLU A 139 -19.74 -10.14 -16.23
CA GLU A 139 -18.66 -10.86 -16.90
C GLU A 139 -19.21 -11.98 -17.77
N GLY A 140 -20.18 -12.75 -17.27
CA GLY A 140 -20.87 -13.78 -18.06
C GLY A 140 -21.65 -13.25 -19.27
N HIS A 141 -22.00 -11.95 -19.29
CA HIS A 141 -22.63 -11.27 -20.42
C HIS A 141 -21.65 -10.38 -21.21
N ASN A 142 -20.35 -10.68 -21.12
CA ASN A 142 -19.29 -10.04 -21.90
C ASN A 142 -19.26 -8.51 -21.77
N LEU A 143 -19.45 -7.97 -20.57
CA LEU A 143 -19.37 -6.52 -20.33
C LEU A 143 -18.06 -5.91 -20.89
N PHE A 144 -16.95 -6.66 -20.86
CA PHE A 144 -15.66 -6.19 -21.36
C PHE A 144 -15.60 -5.98 -22.88
N ASP A 145 -16.50 -6.59 -23.65
CA ASP A 145 -16.62 -6.36 -25.10
C ASP A 145 -17.32 -5.03 -25.41
N CYS A 146 -17.96 -4.41 -24.42
CA CYS A 146 -18.57 -3.09 -24.60
C CYS A 146 -17.48 -2.06 -24.93
N ILE A 147 -17.51 -1.47 -26.12
CA ILE A 147 -16.56 -0.43 -26.52
C ILE A 147 -16.89 0.96 -25.96
N GLU A 148 -17.88 1.09 -25.07
CA GLU A 148 -18.24 2.36 -24.40
C GLU A 148 -18.60 3.51 -25.35
N CYS A 149 -19.25 3.18 -26.47
CA CYS A 149 -19.60 4.13 -27.54
C CYS A 149 -20.78 5.04 -27.29
N GLY A 150 -21.55 4.85 -26.23
CA GLY A 150 -22.67 5.74 -25.91
C GLY A 150 -23.91 5.54 -26.77
N ALA A 151 -23.86 4.76 -27.86
CA ALA A 151 -24.98 4.58 -28.80
C ALA A 151 -26.27 4.14 -28.08
N CYS A 152 -26.16 3.18 -27.16
CA CYS A 152 -27.30 2.70 -26.37
C CYS A 152 -27.90 3.77 -25.44
N SER A 153 -27.08 4.69 -24.92
CA SER A 153 -27.54 5.79 -24.05
C SER A 153 -28.22 6.88 -24.89
N TYR A 154 -27.69 7.17 -26.08
CA TYR A 154 -28.23 8.17 -26.99
C TYR A 154 -29.63 7.82 -27.49
N VAL A 155 -29.86 6.56 -27.89
CA VAL A 155 -31.17 6.11 -28.40
C VAL A 155 -32.20 5.81 -27.30
N CYS A 156 -31.84 5.96 -26.02
CA CYS A 156 -32.72 5.59 -24.92
C CYS A 156 -33.81 6.64 -24.71
N PRO A 157 -35.12 6.32 -24.91
CA PRO A 157 -36.20 7.29 -24.69
C PRO A 157 -36.34 7.70 -23.22
N SER A 158 -35.87 6.85 -22.30
CA SER A 158 -35.85 7.12 -20.86
C SER A 158 -34.59 7.91 -20.42
N HIS A 159 -33.71 8.30 -21.36
CA HIS A 159 -32.48 9.06 -21.08
C HIS A 159 -31.57 8.42 -20.02
N ILE A 160 -31.53 7.08 -19.98
CA ILE A 160 -30.70 6.34 -19.02
C ILE A 160 -29.24 6.39 -19.48
N PRO A 161 -28.28 6.84 -18.64
CA PRO A 161 -26.87 6.91 -18.99
C PRO A 161 -26.19 5.53 -18.90
N LEU A 162 -26.66 4.57 -19.71
CA LEU A 162 -26.25 3.17 -19.70
C LEU A 162 -24.72 2.98 -19.70
N VAL A 163 -24.00 3.73 -20.54
CA VAL A 163 -22.54 3.61 -20.64
C VAL A 163 -21.82 4.02 -19.37
N GLN A 164 -22.36 4.94 -18.58
CA GLN A 164 -21.74 5.33 -17.31
C GLN A 164 -21.81 4.19 -16.29
N TYR A 165 -22.93 3.44 -16.25
CA TYR A 165 -23.04 2.23 -15.43
C TYR A 165 -22.05 1.15 -15.84
N TYR A 166 -21.81 0.99 -17.16
CA TYR A 166 -20.86 0.01 -17.66
C TYR A 166 -19.42 0.40 -17.35
N ARG A 167 -19.05 1.68 -17.52
CA ARG A 167 -17.74 2.22 -17.15
C ARG A 167 -17.46 2.01 -15.66
N ALA A 168 -18.41 2.37 -14.81
CA ALA A 168 -18.32 2.16 -13.36
C ALA A 168 -18.14 0.66 -13.03
N SER A 169 -18.99 -0.20 -13.61
CA SER A 169 -18.93 -1.64 -13.36
C SER A 169 -17.61 -2.28 -13.80
N LYS A 170 -17.08 -1.87 -14.96
CA LYS A 170 -15.76 -2.33 -15.42
C LYS A 170 -14.65 -1.88 -14.47
N ALA A 171 -14.69 -0.63 -14.02
CA ALA A 171 -13.72 -0.10 -13.06
C ALA A 171 -13.76 -0.89 -11.74
N ASP A 172 -14.96 -1.19 -11.24
CA ASP A 172 -15.17 -1.97 -10.02
C ASP A 172 -14.65 -3.42 -10.17
N ILE A 173 -14.92 -4.08 -11.30
CA ILE A 173 -14.40 -5.43 -11.58
C ILE A 173 -12.87 -5.42 -11.63
N LEU A 174 -12.27 -4.44 -12.33
CA LEU A 174 -10.82 -4.31 -12.40
C LEU A 174 -10.20 -4.02 -11.03
N ALA A 175 -10.84 -3.21 -10.19
CA ALA A 175 -10.39 -2.95 -8.83
C ALA A 175 -10.39 -4.23 -7.98
N ARG A 176 -11.47 -5.02 -8.06
CA ARG A 176 -11.59 -6.33 -7.37
C ARG A 176 -10.53 -7.33 -7.82
N ARG A 177 -10.28 -7.43 -9.13
CA ARG A 177 -9.23 -8.30 -9.68
C ARG A 177 -7.86 -7.91 -9.14
N ARG A 178 -7.52 -6.61 -9.16
CA ARG A 178 -6.26 -6.10 -8.59
C ARG A 178 -6.13 -6.36 -7.10
N GLU A 179 -7.22 -6.29 -6.35
CA GLU A 179 -7.23 -6.61 -4.91
C GLU A 179 -7.00 -8.11 -4.67
N SER A 180 -7.67 -8.98 -5.45
CA SER A 180 -7.45 -10.43 -5.42
C SER A 180 -5.99 -10.78 -5.73
N GLU A 181 -5.43 -10.23 -6.81
CA GLU A 181 -4.02 -10.46 -7.20
C GLU A 181 -3.05 -10.05 -6.09
N LYS A 182 -3.30 -8.92 -5.42
CA LYS A 182 -2.50 -8.48 -4.28
C LYS A 182 -2.63 -9.42 -3.08
N ALA A 183 -3.84 -9.90 -2.79
CA ALA A 183 -4.10 -10.85 -1.72
C ALA A 183 -3.43 -12.22 -1.99
N ASP A 184 -3.50 -12.70 -3.23
CA ASP A 184 -2.86 -13.93 -3.68
C ASP A 184 -1.33 -13.81 -3.56
N HIS A 185 -0.74 -12.73 -4.06
CA HIS A 185 0.70 -12.48 -3.92
C HIS A 185 1.12 -12.32 -2.44
N ALA A 186 0.28 -11.74 -1.59
CA ALA A 186 0.56 -11.68 -0.15
C ALA A 186 0.53 -13.07 0.51
N ARG A 187 -0.44 -13.92 0.13
CA ARG A 187 -0.54 -15.31 0.58
C ARG A 187 0.69 -16.12 0.18
N GLU A 188 1.10 -16.05 -1.09
CA GLU A 188 2.30 -16.74 -1.60
C GLU A 188 3.56 -16.34 -0.82
N ARG A 189 3.74 -15.03 -0.54
CA ARG A 189 4.87 -14.55 0.28
C ARG A 189 4.82 -15.06 1.71
N PHE A 190 3.63 -15.17 2.30
CA PHE A 190 3.45 -15.68 3.66
C PHE A 190 3.79 -17.17 3.74
N GLU A 191 3.24 -17.97 2.82
CA GLU A 191 3.50 -19.41 2.73
C GLU A 191 4.98 -19.70 2.48
N ALA A 192 5.63 -18.96 1.58
CA ALA A 192 7.07 -19.10 1.32
C ALA A 192 7.93 -18.75 2.56
N ARG A 193 7.53 -17.72 3.32
CA ARG A 193 8.20 -17.35 4.58
C ARG A 193 8.01 -18.44 5.64
N GLN A 194 6.81 -18.99 5.76
CA GLN A 194 6.49 -20.05 6.71
C GLN A 194 7.30 -21.32 6.40
N ALA A 195 7.30 -21.77 5.15
CA ALA A 195 8.08 -22.92 4.70
C ALA A 195 9.59 -22.73 4.95
N ARG A 196 10.12 -21.52 4.77
CA ARG A 196 11.52 -21.20 5.11
C ARG A 196 11.79 -21.31 6.61
N MET A 197 10.89 -20.79 7.44
CA MET A 197 11.03 -20.85 8.90
C MET A 197 10.93 -22.29 9.43
N GLU A 198 10.01 -23.08 8.90
CA GLU A 198 9.85 -24.50 9.22
C GLU A 198 11.08 -25.32 8.83
N ARG A 199 11.65 -25.09 7.63
CA ARG A 199 12.91 -25.72 7.20
C ARG A 199 14.06 -25.39 8.15
N LEU A 200 14.23 -24.11 8.50
CA LEU A 200 15.28 -23.69 9.43
C LEU A 200 15.07 -24.25 10.85
N ALA A 201 13.82 -24.38 11.30
CA ALA A 201 13.49 -24.98 12.60
C ALA A 201 13.79 -26.48 12.60
N ALA A 202 13.40 -27.21 11.55
CA ALA A 202 13.68 -28.63 11.37
C ALA A 202 15.19 -28.91 11.29
N GLU A 203 15.96 -28.10 10.54
CA GLU A 203 17.42 -28.19 10.50
C GLU A 203 18.06 -27.97 11.88
N ARG A 204 17.56 -27.00 12.66
CA ARG A 204 18.02 -26.73 14.03
C ARG A 204 17.66 -27.86 15.00
N GLU A 205 16.49 -28.48 14.83
CA GLU A 205 16.08 -29.63 15.63
C GLU A 205 16.89 -30.88 15.29
N ALA A 206 17.11 -31.16 14.00
CA ALA A 206 17.96 -32.26 13.55
C ALA A 206 19.39 -32.13 14.09
N LYS A 207 20.01 -30.94 14.00
CA LYS A 207 21.33 -30.67 14.60
C LYS A 207 21.35 -30.86 16.12
N ARG A 208 20.26 -30.51 16.83
CA ARG A 208 20.15 -30.74 18.28
C ARG A 208 20.02 -32.23 18.60
N ALA A 209 19.21 -32.97 17.85
CA ALA A 209 19.04 -34.41 18.00
C ALA A 209 20.34 -35.17 17.70
N GLU A 210 21.08 -34.78 16.68
CA GLU A 210 22.41 -35.34 16.35
C GLU A 210 23.41 -35.09 17.47
N ARG A 211 23.50 -33.85 17.98
CA ARG A 211 24.36 -33.52 19.14
C ARG A 211 24.01 -34.35 20.37
N LYS A 212 22.71 -34.52 20.66
CA LYS A 212 22.24 -35.35 21.78
C LYS A 212 22.63 -36.82 21.59
N ARG A 213 22.39 -37.40 20.41
CA ARG A 213 22.80 -38.79 20.09
C ARG A 213 24.30 -38.98 20.18
N ALA A 214 25.09 -38.04 19.67
CA ALA A 214 26.55 -38.08 19.77
C ALA A 214 27.04 -37.97 21.23
N ALA A 215 26.38 -37.15 22.06
CA ALA A 215 26.68 -37.06 23.48
C ALA A 215 26.32 -38.35 24.24
N GLU A 216 25.17 -38.95 23.96
CA GLU A 216 24.74 -40.24 24.53
C GLU A 216 25.65 -41.39 24.09
N ALA A 217 26.06 -41.44 22.82
CA ALA A 217 27.01 -42.42 22.31
C ALA A 217 28.40 -42.26 22.95
N LYS A 218 28.89 -41.02 23.13
CA LYS A 218 30.12 -40.75 23.88
C LYS A 218 30.00 -41.13 25.35
N ALA A 219 28.85 -40.89 25.98
CA ALA A 219 28.60 -41.29 27.36
C ALA A 219 28.57 -42.82 27.52
N LYS A 220 27.93 -43.55 26.58
CA LYS A 220 27.96 -45.01 26.53
C LYS A 220 29.37 -45.56 26.30
N ALA A 221 30.11 -45.03 25.31
CA ALA A 221 31.48 -45.43 25.06
C ALA A 221 32.40 -45.16 26.26
N LYS A 222 32.19 -44.04 26.99
CA LYS A 222 32.93 -43.72 28.21
C LYS A 222 32.54 -44.64 29.38
N ALA A 223 31.28 -45.06 29.47
CA ALA A 223 30.81 -46.03 30.45
C ALA A 223 31.31 -47.46 30.15
N GLU A 224 31.37 -47.85 28.88
CA GLU A 224 31.94 -49.14 28.43
C GLU A 224 33.46 -49.17 28.60
N ALA A 225 34.16 -48.06 28.33
CA ALA A 225 35.60 -47.93 28.63
C ALA A 225 35.87 -47.99 30.15
N ALA A 226 35.04 -47.33 30.97
CA ALA A 226 35.12 -47.42 32.43
C ALA A 226 34.78 -48.82 32.97
N ALA A 227 33.95 -49.59 32.29
CA ALA A 227 33.66 -50.98 32.63
C ALA A 227 34.80 -51.95 32.23
N SER A 228 35.64 -51.59 31.26
CA SER A 228 36.83 -52.37 30.89
C SER A 228 38.07 -52.11 31.77
N GLU A 229 38.08 -51.05 32.57
CA GLU A 229 39.16 -50.72 33.53
C GLU A 229 38.84 -51.11 34.99
N GLY A 230 37.78 -51.89 35.22
CA GLY A 230 37.36 -52.34 36.56
C GLY A 230 37.92 -53.70 36.97
N ALA A 231 39.24 -53.84 37.09
CA ALA A 231 39.88 -54.94 37.83
C ALA A 231 41.08 -54.42 38.65
N GLY A 232 40.80 -53.86 39.83
CA GLY A 232 41.82 -53.58 40.84
C GLY A 232 41.47 -52.51 41.88
N GLY A 233 41.02 -52.95 43.06
CA GLY A 233 41.49 -52.44 44.36
C GLY A 233 40.95 -51.14 44.97
N THR A 234 39.91 -51.31 45.82
CA THR A 234 39.66 -50.72 47.17
C THR A 234 39.98 -49.26 47.55
N ASP A 235 38.91 -48.63 48.05
CA ASP A 235 38.75 -47.72 49.21
C ASP A 235 39.50 -46.38 49.28
N ASP A 236 38.74 -45.27 49.15
CA ASP A 236 38.43 -44.42 50.32
C ASP A 236 37.33 -43.37 50.03
N ALA A 237 36.57 -43.04 51.07
CA ALA A 237 35.42 -42.15 51.04
C ALA A 237 35.80 -40.67 51.09
N GLN A 238 35.30 -39.85 50.15
CA GLN A 238 34.86 -38.49 50.47
C GLN A 238 33.85 -37.95 49.45
N ALA A 239 32.66 -37.62 49.95
CA ALA A 239 31.61 -36.93 49.23
C ALA A 239 31.94 -35.43 49.08
N ALA A 240 31.78 -34.89 47.86
CA ALA A 240 31.10 -33.60 47.61
C ALA A 240 30.92 -33.38 46.11
N ALA A 241 29.64 -33.31 45.73
CA ALA A 241 29.16 -33.20 44.36
C ALA A 241 29.54 -31.86 43.70
N THR A 242 29.81 -31.98 42.40
CA THR A 242 30.00 -30.91 41.42
C THR A 242 28.82 -29.92 41.40
N ALA A 243 29.09 -28.65 41.71
CA ALA A 243 28.15 -27.55 41.51
C ALA A 243 28.20 -27.05 40.05
N ASP A 244 27.06 -27.15 39.36
CA ASP A 244 26.86 -26.72 37.98
C ASP A 244 26.94 -25.17 37.88
N PRO A 245 27.84 -24.58 37.07
CA PRO A 245 28.12 -23.13 37.08
C PRO A 245 26.92 -22.22 36.72
N ILE A 246 25.85 -22.80 36.18
CA ILE A 246 24.63 -22.09 35.78
C ILE A 246 23.71 -21.82 36.99
N GLN A 247 23.66 -22.73 37.97
CA GLN A 247 22.85 -22.58 39.18
C GLN A 247 23.34 -21.41 40.04
N ALA A 248 24.67 -21.27 40.17
CA ALA A 248 25.32 -20.19 40.92
C ALA A 248 25.14 -18.79 40.28
N ALA A 249 24.84 -18.72 38.98
CA ALA A 249 24.52 -17.46 38.30
C ALA A 249 23.06 -17.03 38.54
N ILE A 250 22.14 -17.99 38.61
CA ILE A 250 20.72 -17.76 38.85
C ILE A 250 20.48 -17.31 40.30
N GLU A 251 21.19 -17.89 41.27
CA GLU A 251 21.08 -17.47 42.67
C GLU A 251 21.65 -16.07 42.92
N ARG A 252 22.76 -15.71 42.26
CA ARG A 252 23.31 -14.33 42.31
C ARG A 252 22.36 -13.30 41.69
N ALA A 253 21.67 -13.65 40.60
CA ALA A 253 20.67 -12.77 39.99
C ALA A 253 19.41 -12.61 40.85
N LYS A 254 18.96 -13.69 41.52
CA LYS A 254 17.82 -13.65 42.45
C LYS A 254 18.15 -12.88 43.72
N ALA A 255 19.36 -13.05 44.28
CA ALA A 255 19.84 -12.28 45.43
C ALA A 255 19.92 -10.78 45.13
N ARG A 256 20.37 -10.40 43.91
CA ARG A 256 20.43 -9.00 43.49
C ARG A 256 19.04 -8.38 43.29
N LYS A 257 18.05 -9.16 42.82
CA LYS A 257 16.64 -8.73 42.73
C LYS A 257 15.96 -8.63 44.09
N ALA A 258 16.28 -9.53 45.02
CA ALA A 258 15.76 -9.50 46.38
C ALA A 258 16.33 -8.33 47.20
N ALA A 259 17.61 -7.99 47.03
CA ALA A 259 18.23 -6.82 47.63
C ALA A 259 17.62 -5.50 47.12
N LEU A 260 17.26 -5.44 45.83
CA LEU A 260 16.58 -4.27 45.24
C LEU A 260 15.15 -4.07 45.77
N ALA A 261 14.49 -5.16 46.21
CA ALA A 261 13.13 -5.12 46.76
C ALA A 261 13.08 -4.80 48.26
N ALA A 262 14.20 -4.94 48.98
CA ALA A 262 14.29 -4.73 50.43
C ALA A 262 14.86 -3.36 50.85
N GLY A 263 15.09 -2.45 49.90
CA GLY A 263 15.46 -1.05 50.19
C GLY A 263 16.83 -0.84 50.85
N THR A 264 17.68 -1.87 50.93
CA THR A 264 19.02 -1.78 51.52
C THR A 264 20.10 -2.11 50.49
N ALA A 265 20.42 -1.14 49.61
CA ALA A 265 21.68 -1.13 48.86
C ALA A 265 21.98 0.28 48.30
N GLY A 266 23.08 0.87 48.79
CA GLY A 266 23.78 2.01 48.20
C GLY A 266 23.80 3.26 49.08
N GLU A 267 24.99 3.84 49.32
CA GLU A 267 25.10 5.25 49.76
C GLU A 267 24.21 6.14 48.87
N PRO A 268 23.59 7.21 49.40
CA PRO A 268 22.70 8.09 48.62
C PRO A 268 23.35 8.61 47.32
N ALA A 269 24.69 8.71 47.29
CA ALA A 269 25.47 9.05 46.10
C ALA A 269 25.38 8.03 44.95
N ASP A 270 25.36 6.71 45.21
CA ASP A 270 25.38 5.67 44.16
C ASP A 270 23.99 5.49 43.51
N ARG A 271 22.93 5.71 44.29
CA ARG A 271 21.54 5.74 43.81
C ARG A 271 21.28 6.95 42.91
N LEU A 272 21.80 8.12 43.28
CA LEU A 272 21.73 9.34 42.46
C LEU A 272 22.52 9.20 41.15
N ALA A 273 23.71 8.60 41.19
CA ALA A 273 24.50 8.32 39.99
C ALA A 273 23.78 7.38 39.02
N THR A 274 23.15 6.33 39.54
CA THR A 274 22.38 5.37 38.74
C THR A 274 21.13 6.00 38.10
N LEU A 275 20.39 6.82 38.85
CA LEU A 275 19.22 7.53 38.33
C LEU A 275 19.61 8.59 37.29
N SER A 276 20.71 9.32 37.49
CA SER A 276 21.25 10.27 36.51
C SER A 276 21.63 9.57 35.20
N ALA A 277 22.34 8.44 35.27
CA ALA A 277 22.73 7.67 34.08
C ALA A 277 21.51 7.11 33.32
N ASN A 278 20.42 6.78 34.02
CA ASN A 278 19.16 6.36 33.41
C ASN A 278 18.48 7.52 32.66
N VAL A 279 18.44 8.72 33.25
CA VAL A 279 17.93 9.94 32.59
C VAL A 279 18.73 10.24 31.32
N ASP A 280 20.07 10.20 31.39
CA ASP A 280 20.95 10.44 30.23
C ASP A 280 20.71 9.43 29.09
N THR A 281 20.47 8.17 29.45
CA THR A 281 20.18 7.11 28.48
C THR A 281 18.83 7.31 27.80
N ILE A 282 17.81 7.75 28.53
CA ILE A 282 16.48 8.03 27.98
C ILE A 282 16.51 9.29 27.12
N ALA A 283 17.23 10.34 27.53
CA ALA A 283 17.44 11.56 26.75
C ALA A 283 18.11 11.28 25.40
N LYS A 284 19.15 10.43 25.37
CA LYS A 284 19.79 10.00 24.11
C LYS A 284 18.83 9.24 23.19
N ARG A 285 17.95 8.40 23.74
CA ARG A 285 16.94 7.67 22.97
C ARG A 285 15.86 8.60 22.40
N LEU A 286 15.49 9.63 23.14
CA LEU A 286 14.54 10.65 22.71
C LEU A 286 15.11 11.50 21.57
N ALA A 287 16.38 11.91 21.67
CA ALA A 287 17.08 12.61 20.59
C ALA A 287 17.08 11.79 19.28
N ALA A 288 17.44 10.50 19.37
CA ALA A 288 17.44 9.60 18.22
C ALA A 288 16.03 9.30 17.66
N ALA A 289 14.99 9.39 18.50
CA ALA A 289 13.60 9.22 18.06
C ALA A 289 13.07 10.47 17.32
N ARG A 290 13.43 11.67 17.79
CA ARG A 290 13.11 12.94 17.12
C ARG A 290 13.84 13.07 15.77
N GLU A 291 15.11 12.72 15.72
CA GLU A 291 15.88 12.71 14.47
C GLU A 291 15.24 11.80 13.39
N LYS A 292 14.69 10.65 13.79
CA LYS A 292 13.96 9.75 12.89
C LYS A 292 12.60 10.29 12.44
N LEU A 293 11.95 11.12 13.26
CA LEU A 293 10.71 11.79 12.89
C LEU A 293 10.97 12.95 11.93
N ASP A 294 12.05 13.72 12.16
CA ASP A 294 12.45 14.85 11.33
C ASP A 294 13.00 14.41 9.96
N ALA A 295 13.68 13.25 9.91
CA ALA A 295 14.18 12.65 8.67
C ALA A 295 13.09 11.95 7.84
N TYR A 296 11.82 12.01 8.26
CA TYR A 296 10.71 11.36 7.54
C TYR A 296 10.24 12.21 6.35
N ASP A 297 10.33 11.66 5.15
CA ASP A 297 10.17 12.31 3.85
C ASP A 297 8.72 12.26 3.29
N GLY A 298 7.73 11.99 4.14
CA GLY A 298 6.31 12.11 3.75
C GLY A 298 5.71 10.86 3.11
N GLY A 299 6.15 9.67 3.52
CA GLY A 299 5.55 8.39 3.12
C GLY A 299 4.17 8.09 3.74
N GLU A 300 3.89 6.82 4.02
CA GLU A 300 2.62 6.33 4.55
C GLU A 300 2.18 6.99 5.88
N ALA A 301 0.93 7.47 5.98
CA ALA A 301 0.43 8.18 7.16
C ALA A 301 0.50 7.36 8.46
N SER A 302 0.36 6.03 8.36
CA SER A 302 0.45 5.09 9.48
C SER A 302 1.84 5.07 10.14
N VAL A 303 2.90 5.27 9.35
CA VAL A 303 4.29 5.27 9.82
C VAL A 303 4.61 6.60 10.53
N ALA A 304 4.11 7.71 10.01
CA ALA A 304 4.23 9.02 10.66
C ALA A 304 3.54 9.03 12.03
N GLU A 305 2.36 8.42 12.15
CA GLU A 305 1.63 8.33 13.41
C GLU A 305 2.34 7.44 14.44
N ALA A 306 2.92 6.33 13.99
CA ALA A 306 3.71 5.44 14.85
C ALA A 306 4.99 6.12 15.39
N LEU A 307 5.69 6.91 14.57
CA LEU A 307 6.88 7.66 14.98
C LEU A 307 6.53 8.74 16.01
N LYS A 308 5.45 9.51 15.79
CA LYS A 308 4.96 10.50 16.75
C LYS A 308 4.62 9.89 18.12
N ARG A 309 3.88 8.78 18.12
CA ARG A 309 3.54 8.04 19.35
C ARG A 309 4.79 7.47 20.06
N GLY A 310 5.82 7.12 19.29
CA GLY A 310 7.11 6.68 19.82
C GLY A 310 7.86 7.80 20.56
N VAL A 311 7.83 9.02 20.02
CA VAL A 311 8.43 10.21 20.64
C VAL A 311 7.69 10.56 21.93
N GLU A 312 6.36 10.67 21.88
CA GLU A 312 5.49 10.99 23.03
C GLU A 312 5.71 10.02 24.20
N LYS A 313 5.71 8.70 23.91
CA LYS A 313 5.95 7.68 24.95
C LYS A 313 7.37 7.73 25.54
N THR A 314 8.33 8.26 24.80
CA THR A 314 9.72 8.42 25.29
C THR A 314 9.86 9.70 26.12
N GLU A 315 9.11 10.76 25.77
CA GLU A 315 8.97 11.99 26.55
C GLU A 315 8.34 11.72 27.91
N GLU A 316 7.25 10.95 27.97
CA GLU A 316 6.61 10.54 29.24
C GLU A 316 7.59 9.77 30.15
N LYS A 317 8.41 8.89 29.56
CA LYS A 317 9.41 8.12 30.30
C LYS A 317 10.55 8.99 30.82
N LEU A 318 10.95 10.01 30.05
CA LEU A 318 11.97 10.96 30.49
C LEU A 318 11.44 11.80 31.65
N ALA A 319 10.23 12.35 31.52
CA ALA A 319 9.59 13.13 32.57
C ALA A 319 9.45 12.35 33.88
N ARG A 320 9.08 11.06 33.79
CA ARG A 320 9.02 10.18 34.96
C ARG A 320 10.41 9.94 35.59
N ALA A 321 11.42 9.66 34.78
CA ALA A 321 12.78 9.42 35.27
C ALA A 321 13.41 10.69 35.88
N GLU A 322 13.10 11.87 35.34
CA GLU A 322 13.51 13.16 35.89
C GLU A 322 12.79 13.49 37.21
N ALA A 323 11.52 13.13 37.35
CA ALA A 323 10.78 13.24 38.60
C ALA A 323 11.37 12.31 39.68
N GLU A 324 11.64 11.04 39.34
CA GLU A 324 12.29 10.07 40.25
C GLU A 324 13.69 10.54 40.68
N LEU A 325 14.45 11.18 39.79
CA LEU A 325 15.75 11.78 40.12
C LEU A 325 15.61 13.01 41.03
N ARG A 326 14.57 13.82 40.83
CA ARG A 326 14.31 15.03 41.64
C ARG A 326 13.90 14.66 43.07
N GLU A 327 12.96 13.73 43.22
CA GLU A 327 12.56 13.20 44.53
C GLU A 327 13.75 12.58 45.28
N ALA A 328 14.63 11.86 44.57
CA ALA A 328 15.84 11.29 45.16
C ALA A 328 16.87 12.36 45.59
N ARG A 329 16.93 13.52 44.90
CA ARG A 329 17.79 14.65 45.27
C ARG A 329 17.25 15.42 46.47
N GLU A 330 15.93 15.60 46.54
CA GLU A 330 15.26 16.27 47.66
C GLU A 330 15.37 15.43 48.94
N GLY A 331 15.14 14.11 48.86
CA GLY A 331 15.31 13.20 50.00
C GLY A 331 16.75 13.11 50.50
N ALA A 332 17.76 13.24 49.63
CA ALA A 332 19.16 13.29 50.04
C ALA A 332 19.57 14.61 50.72
N SER A 333 18.75 15.68 50.59
CA SER A 333 18.99 16.97 51.23
C SER A 333 18.31 17.14 52.59
N GLU A 334 17.29 16.34 52.89
CA GLU A 334 16.62 16.30 54.20
C GLU A 334 17.32 15.38 55.22
N GLU A 335 18.17 14.46 54.75
CA GLU A 335 18.95 13.52 55.59
C GLU A 335 20.36 14.03 55.96
N ALA A 336 20.77 15.23 55.51
CA ALA A 336 22.07 15.86 55.78
C ALA A 336 21.96 17.00 56.81
#